data_AF-A0A3L8Q6J7-F1
#
_entry.id   AF-A0A3L8Q6J7-F1
#
_cell.length_a   1.000
_cell.length_b   1.000
_cell.length_c   1.000
_cell.angle_alpha   90.00
_cell.angle_beta   90.00
_cell.angle_gamma   90.00
#
_symmetry.space_group_name_H-M   'P 1'
#
loop_
_entity.id
_entity.type
_entity.pdbx_description
1 polymer ?
#
loop_
_entity_poly.entity_id
_entity_poly.type
_entity_poly.pdbx_seq_one_letter_code
_entity_poly.pdbx_strand_id
1 'polypeptide(L)'
;MNTNPSRGPFHFRAPSRIFWRTVRGMLPHKTKRGQAALERLKVFDGIPPPYDKRKRMVVPAALKIIRLKPTRKFAVLGRLAHEVGWKYRDVTEALEEKRKEKAKLRYNKKRKMMSLRRRAERSAEKKAAPFTAVLRQHGILL
;
A
#
# COMPACT_ATOMS: atom_id res chain seq x y z
N MET A 1 -2.26 -30.63 -15.94
CA MET A 1 -1.83 -31.51 -17.05
C MET A 1 -2.05 -32.92 -16.54
N ASN A 2 -2.96 -33.67 -17.17
CA ASN A 2 -3.41 -34.97 -16.65
C ASN A 2 -2.25 -35.98 -16.54
N THR A 3 -1.32 -35.94 -17.51
CA THR A 3 -0.17 -36.86 -17.58
C THR A 3 0.95 -36.53 -16.60
N ASN A 4 1.21 -35.26 -16.30
CA ASN A 4 2.21 -34.85 -15.32
C ASN A 4 1.81 -33.52 -14.63
N PRO A 5 1.22 -33.58 -13.43
CA PRO A 5 0.78 -32.39 -12.70
C PRO A 5 1.89 -31.37 -12.42
N SER A 6 3.14 -31.81 -12.24
CA SER A 6 4.28 -30.92 -11.95
C SER A 6 4.62 -29.96 -13.09
N ARG A 7 4.32 -30.34 -14.34
CA ARG A 7 4.48 -29.49 -15.54
C ARG A 7 3.22 -28.68 -15.87
N GLY A 8 2.17 -28.83 -15.07
CA GLY A 8 0.89 -28.17 -15.28
C GLY A 8 0.85 -26.70 -14.82
N PRO A 9 -0.34 -26.09 -14.85
CA PRO A 9 -0.54 -24.75 -14.30
C PRO A 9 -0.25 -24.70 -12.78
N PHE A 10 0.63 -23.79 -12.38
CA PHE A 10 0.90 -23.57 -10.95
C PHE A 10 -0.20 -22.74 -10.29
N HIS A 11 -0.91 -23.33 -9.34
CA HIS A 11 -1.95 -22.68 -8.55
C HIS A 11 -1.36 -22.05 -7.29
N PHE A 12 -0.81 -20.85 -7.42
CA PHE A 12 -0.34 -20.09 -6.26
C PHE A 12 -1.48 -19.79 -5.29
N ARG A 13 -1.26 -20.02 -4.00
CA ARG A 13 -2.25 -19.78 -2.95
C ARG A 13 -2.11 -18.43 -2.26
N ALA A 14 -0.89 -17.89 -2.18
CA ALA A 14 -0.64 -16.60 -1.53
C ALA A 14 -1.33 -15.43 -2.26
N PRO A 15 -1.98 -14.47 -1.55
CA PRO A 15 -2.65 -13.32 -2.16
C PRO A 15 -1.73 -12.51 -3.09
N SER A 16 -0.50 -12.26 -2.66
CA SER A 16 0.53 -11.57 -3.45
C SER A 16 0.80 -12.25 -4.80
N ARG A 17 0.88 -13.58 -4.81
CA ARG A 17 1.12 -14.39 -6.01
C ARG A 17 -0.12 -14.53 -6.89
N ILE A 18 -1.32 -14.51 -6.31
CA ILE A 18 -2.57 -14.41 -7.06
C ILE A 18 -2.59 -13.08 -7.83
N PHE A 19 -2.37 -11.96 -7.14
CA PHE A 19 -2.30 -10.64 -7.78
C PHE A 19 -1.21 -10.57 -8.86
N TRP A 20 0.01 -11.04 -8.56
CA TRP A 20 1.10 -11.10 -9.53
C TRP A 20 0.74 -11.94 -10.76
N ARG A 21 0.05 -13.08 -10.59
CA ARG A 21 -0.40 -13.93 -11.70
C ARG A 21 -1.44 -13.22 -12.57
N THR A 22 -2.36 -12.44 -11.97
CA THR A 22 -3.32 -11.60 -12.70
C THR A 22 -2.60 -10.54 -13.55
N VAL A 23 -1.63 -9.82 -12.96
CA VAL A 23 -0.84 -8.82 -13.70
C VAL A 23 -0.02 -9.46 -14.82
N ARG A 24 0.58 -10.64 -14.57
CA ARG A 24 1.27 -11.42 -15.60
C ARG A 24 0.35 -11.81 -16.77
N GLY A 25 -0.93 -12.06 -16.51
CA GLY A 25 -1.92 -12.35 -17.55
C GLY A 25 -2.24 -11.14 -18.43
N MET A 26 -2.13 -9.93 -17.89
CA MET A 26 -2.33 -8.67 -18.61
C MET A 26 -1.09 -8.21 -19.40
N LEU A 27 0.06 -8.85 -19.20
CA LEU A 27 1.33 -8.49 -19.85
C LEU A 27 1.74 -9.52 -20.91
N PRO A 28 2.46 -9.09 -21.97
CA PRO A 28 3.06 -9.99 -22.96
C PRO A 28 4.30 -10.72 -22.37
N HIS A 29 4.10 -11.48 -21.30
CA HIS A 29 5.14 -12.06 -20.43
C HIS A 29 6.01 -13.15 -21.10
N LYS A 30 5.67 -13.56 -22.33
CA LYS A 30 6.49 -14.46 -23.15
C LYS A 30 7.62 -13.72 -23.87
N THR A 31 7.48 -12.41 -24.08
CA THR A 31 8.51 -11.55 -24.67
C THR A 31 9.51 -11.08 -23.62
N LYS A 32 10.73 -10.75 -24.04
CA LYS A 32 11.77 -10.18 -23.15
C LYS A 32 11.32 -8.88 -22.47
N ARG A 33 10.61 -8.02 -23.20
CA ARG A 33 10.02 -6.78 -22.66
C ARG A 33 9.03 -7.07 -21.53
N GLY A 34 8.14 -8.05 -21.72
CA GLY A 34 7.16 -8.45 -20.71
C GLY A 34 7.81 -9.08 -19.47
N GLN A 35 8.87 -9.86 -19.66
CA GLN A 35 9.68 -10.42 -18.56
C GLN A 35 10.32 -9.30 -17.73
N ALA A 36 10.98 -8.34 -18.37
CA ALA A 36 11.57 -7.18 -17.70
C ALA A 36 10.52 -6.32 -16.96
N ALA A 37 9.30 -6.19 -17.51
CA ALA A 37 8.21 -5.51 -16.81
C ALA A 37 7.78 -6.24 -15.52
N LEU A 38 7.72 -7.57 -15.56
CA LEU A 38 7.40 -8.38 -14.37
C LEU A 38 8.50 -8.37 -13.32
N GLU A 39 9.77 -8.29 -13.72
CA GLU A 39 10.91 -8.18 -12.79
C GLU A 39 10.89 -6.87 -12.00
N ARG A 40 10.40 -5.78 -12.61
CA ARG A 40 10.22 -4.49 -11.93
C ARG A 40 9.08 -4.52 -10.91
N LEU A 41 8.09 -5.40 -11.09
CA LEU A 41 6.95 -5.52 -10.19
C LEU A 41 7.31 -6.36 -8.95
N LYS A 42 7.22 -5.74 -7.77
CA LYS A 42 7.36 -6.42 -6.47
C LYS A 42 6.03 -6.41 -5.73
N VAL A 43 5.60 -7.58 -5.26
CA VAL A 43 4.31 -7.78 -4.57
C VAL A 43 4.57 -8.53 -3.27
N PHE A 44 3.95 -8.10 -2.18
CA PHE A 44 4.13 -8.65 -0.84
C PHE A 44 2.78 -8.88 -0.16
N ASP A 45 2.72 -9.87 0.74
CA ASP A 45 1.63 -10.04 1.69
C ASP A 45 1.98 -9.29 2.98
N GLY A 46 1.12 -8.37 3.42
CA GLY A 46 1.47 -7.40 4.47
C GLY A 46 2.45 -6.32 3.97
N ILE A 47 3.09 -5.62 4.91
CA ILE A 47 3.98 -4.49 4.59
C ILE A 47 5.35 -4.71 5.24
N PRO A 48 6.27 -5.37 4.52
CA PRO A 48 7.59 -5.69 5.06
C PRO A 48 8.50 -4.44 5.15
N PRO A 49 9.51 -4.45 6.03
CA PRO A 49 10.63 -3.51 5.94
C PRO A 49 11.34 -3.63 4.57
N PRO A 50 11.74 -2.52 3.92
CA PRO A 50 11.74 -1.12 4.37
C PRO A 50 10.48 -0.31 4.00
N TYR A 51 9.41 -0.95 3.51
CA TYR A 51 8.22 -0.27 2.99
C TYR A 51 7.27 0.23 4.09
N ASP A 52 7.36 -0.33 5.30
CA ASP A 52 6.58 0.06 6.49
C ASP A 52 6.80 1.52 6.92
N LYS A 53 7.95 2.10 6.58
CA LYS A 53 8.30 3.50 6.89
C LYS A 53 8.01 4.49 5.76
N ARG A 54 7.65 4.00 4.58
CA ARG A 54 7.41 4.85 3.40
C ARG A 54 5.95 5.27 3.31
N LYS A 55 5.69 6.46 2.75
CA LYS A 55 4.33 6.90 2.41
C LYS A 55 3.84 6.04 1.26
N ARG A 56 2.76 5.29 1.48
CA ARG A 56 2.14 4.44 0.47
C ARG A 56 1.15 5.26 -0.35
N MET A 57 1.12 5.00 -1.64
CA MET A 57 0.19 5.63 -2.58
C MET A 57 -1.07 4.77 -2.72
N VAL A 58 -2.14 5.41 -3.18
CA VAL A 58 -3.43 4.78 -3.45
C VAL A 58 -3.82 5.12 -4.88
N VAL A 59 -4.50 4.20 -5.57
CA VAL A 59 -5.00 4.40 -6.94
C VAL A 59 -6.53 4.59 -6.86
N PRO A 60 -7.06 5.82 -6.92
CA PRO A 60 -8.49 6.09 -6.75
C PRO A 60 -9.37 5.35 -7.76
N ALA A 61 -8.91 5.25 -9.00
CA ALA A 61 -9.63 4.56 -10.08
C ALA A 61 -9.85 3.06 -9.82
N ALA A 62 -9.14 2.45 -8.87
CA ALA A 62 -9.27 1.04 -8.50
C ALA A 62 -9.84 0.82 -7.08
N LEU A 63 -10.22 1.89 -6.37
CA LEU A 63 -10.73 1.76 -5.02
C LEU A 63 -12.15 1.18 -5.00
N LYS A 64 -12.36 0.16 -4.16
CA LYS A 64 -13.67 -0.48 -3.97
C LYS A 64 -14.78 0.51 -3.58
N ILE A 65 -14.48 1.47 -2.69
CA ILE A 65 -15.47 2.48 -2.25
C ILE A 65 -15.91 3.41 -3.40
N ILE A 66 -15.07 3.60 -4.41
CA ILE A 66 -15.36 4.44 -5.57
C ILE A 66 -16.01 3.61 -6.69
N ARG A 67 -15.53 2.38 -6.90
CA ARG A 67 -15.89 1.55 -8.06
C ARG A 67 -17.08 0.62 -7.83
N LEU A 68 -17.49 0.37 -6.59
CA LEU A 68 -18.56 -0.56 -6.25
C LEU A 68 -19.68 0.14 -5.49
N LYS A 69 -20.94 -0.19 -5.82
CA LYS A 69 -22.10 0.28 -5.05
C LYS A 69 -22.03 -0.26 -3.61
N PRO A 70 -22.40 0.54 -2.59
CA PRO A 70 -22.32 0.12 -1.19
C PRO A 70 -23.08 -1.17 -0.84
N THR A 71 -24.17 -1.45 -1.55
CA THR A 71 -25.04 -2.61 -1.32
C THR A 71 -24.54 -3.91 -1.94
N ARG A 72 -23.49 -3.87 -2.76
CA ARG A 72 -22.98 -5.07 -3.47
C ARG A 72 -21.97 -5.81 -2.60
N LYS A 73 -22.16 -7.12 -2.48
CA LYS A 73 -21.23 -8.03 -1.78
C LYS A 73 -19.88 -8.05 -2.49
N PHE A 74 -18.81 -8.19 -1.72
CA PHE A 74 -17.44 -8.32 -2.22
C PHE A 74 -16.70 -9.40 -1.42
N ALA A 75 -15.61 -9.92 -1.98
CA ALA A 75 -14.74 -10.89 -1.32
C ALA A 75 -13.41 -10.26 -0.94
N VAL A 76 -12.84 -10.71 0.18
CA VAL A 76 -11.49 -10.33 0.61
C VAL A 76 -10.50 -11.39 0.14
N LEU A 77 -9.53 -10.99 -0.67
CA LEU A 77 -8.56 -11.91 -1.27
C LEU A 77 -7.79 -12.73 -0.21
N GLY A 78 -7.45 -12.14 0.93
CA GLY A 78 -6.75 -12.84 2.02
C GLY A 78 -7.57 -14.00 2.61
N ARG A 79 -8.89 -13.83 2.74
CA ARG A 79 -9.79 -14.90 3.21
C ARG A 79 -9.88 -16.02 2.18
N LEU A 80 -10.13 -15.66 0.92
CA LEU A 80 -10.22 -16.63 -0.18
C LEU A 80 -8.92 -17.44 -0.31
N ALA A 81 -7.78 -16.76 -0.27
CA ALA A 81 -6.45 -17.37 -0.32
C ALA A 81 -6.27 -18.42 0.78
N HIS A 82 -6.70 -18.11 2.01
CA HIS A 82 -6.61 -19.02 3.13
C HIS A 82 -7.49 -20.26 2.95
N GLU A 83 -8.74 -20.09 2.55
CA GLU A 83 -9.67 -21.19 2.25
C GLU A 83 -9.14 -22.13 1.15
N VAL A 84 -8.37 -21.61 0.19
CA VAL A 84 -7.73 -22.43 -0.86
C VAL A 84 -6.33 -22.96 -0.49
N GLY A 85 -5.88 -22.79 0.75
CA GLY A 85 -4.66 -23.41 1.28
C GLY A 85 -3.46 -22.47 1.49
N TRP A 86 -3.65 -21.15 1.57
CA TRP A 86 -2.60 -20.24 2.03
C TRP A 86 -2.44 -20.32 3.56
N LYS A 87 -1.26 -20.77 4.00
CA LYS A 87 -0.97 -21.12 5.39
C LYS A 87 -0.52 -19.95 6.28
N TYR A 88 -0.10 -18.82 5.70
CA TYR A 88 0.58 -17.74 6.45
C TYR A 88 -0.34 -16.58 6.84
N ARG A 89 -1.66 -16.80 6.82
CA ARG A 89 -2.64 -15.76 7.19
C ARG A 89 -2.39 -15.23 8.60
N ASP A 90 -2.37 -16.13 9.59
CA ASP A 90 -2.31 -15.75 11.01
C ASP A 90 -0.98 -15.10 11.36
N VAL A 91 0.12 -15.61 10.80
CA VAL A 91 1.46 -15.02 10.95
C VAL A 91 1.50 -13.61 10.36
N THR A 92 0.91 -13.39 9.18
CA THR A 92 0.86 -12.08 8.54
C THR A 92 0.01 -11.10 9.34
N GLU A 93 -1.13 -11.54 9.86
CA GLU A 93 -2.01 -10.72 10.71
C GLU A 93 -1.29 -10.29 12.00
N ALA A 94 -0.59 -11.21 12.68
CA ALA A 94 0.19 -10.91 13.87
C ALA A 94 1.33 -9.90 13.61
N LEU A 95 2.03 -10.04 12.47
CA LEU A 95 3.09 -9.10 12.07
C LEU A 95 2.54 -7.72 11.71
N GLU A 96 1.40 -7.67 11.01
CA GLU A 96 0.73 -6.41 10.69
C GLU A 96 0.24 -5.67 11.94
N GLU A 97 -0.19 -6.39 12.98
CA GLU A 97 -0.59 -5.77 14.24
C GLU A 97 0.60 -5.11 14.95
N LYS A 98 1.71 -5.85 15.10
CA LYS A 98 2.98 -5.30 15.60
C LYS A 98 3.44 -4.07 14.78
N ARG A 99 3.22 -4.08 13.46
CA ARG A 99 3.54 -2.95 12.58
C ARG A 99 2.64 -1.75 12.85
N LYS A 100 1.34 -1.95 13.04
CA LYS A 100 0.37 -0.87 13.33
C LYS A 100 0.64 -0.22 14.68
N GLU A 101 0.99 -0.98 15.70
CA GLU A 101 1.39 -0.43 17.02
C GLU A 101 2.56 0.54 16.89
N LYS A 102 3.63 0.12 16.21
CA LYS A 102 4.79 0.98 15.89
C LYS A 102 4.38 2.21 15.08
N ALA A 103 3.45 2.06 14.13
CA ALA A 103 2.94 3.16 13.33
C ALA A 103 2.11 4.16 14.15
N LYS A 104 1.31 3.68 15.12
CA LYS A 104 0.53 4.49 16.05
C LYS A 104 1.42 5.35 16.94
N LEU A 105 2.48 4.76 17.50
CA LEU A 105 3.50 5.50 18.27
C LEU A 105 4.15 6.61 17.42
N ARG A 106 4.55 6.29 16.19
CA ARG A 106 5.12 7.28 15.25
C ARG A 106 4.13 8.40 14.94
N TYR A 107 2.87 8.06 14.70
CA TYR A 107 1.82 9.02 14.39
C TYR A 107 1.54 9.96 15.56
N ASN A 108 1.47 9.45 16.78
CA ASN A 108 1.28 10.27 17.98
C ASN A 108 2.44 11.24 18.21
N LYS A 109 3.70 10.78 18.03
CA LYS A 109 4.88 11.66 18.04
C LYS A 109 4.78 12.74 16.97
N LYS A 110 4.43 12.37 15.73
CA LYS A 110 4.24 13.33 14.63
C LYS A 110 3.15 14.35 14.94
N ARG A 111 2.00 13.94 15.49
CA ARG A 111 0.92 14.85 15.88
C ARG A 111 1.37 15.86 16.93
N LYS A 112 2.08 15.40 17.99
CA LYS A 112 2.63 16.28 19.03
C LYS A 112 3.61 17.29 18.43
N MET A 113 4.53 16.82 17.57
CA MET A 113 5.48 17.69 16.87
C MET A 113 4.79 18.72 15.98
N MET A 114 3.74 18.32 15.24
CA MET A 114 2.94 19.25 14.43
C MET A 114 2.23 20.30 15.28
N SER A 115 1.71 19.93 16.45
CA SER A 115 1.07 20.87 17.37
C SER A 115 2.08 21.88 17.93
N LEU A 116 3.26 21.42 18.33
CA LEU A 116 4.35 22.29 18.81
C LEU A 116 4.84 23.22 17.71
N ARG A 117 5.00 22.70 16.49
CA ARG A 117 5.36 23.50 15.31
C ARG A 117 4.35 24.63 15.08
N ARG A 118 3.04 24.33 15.11
CA ARG A 118 1.99 25.37 14.98
C ARG A 118 2.07 26.43 16.07
N ARG A 119 2.37 26.06 17.31
CA ARG A 119 2.56 27.02 18.42
C ARG A 119 3.78 27.90 18.18
N ALA A 120 4.88 27.32 17.71
CA ALA A 120 6.10 28.05 17.37
C ALA A 120 5.89 29.01 16.19
N GLU A 121 5.19 28.57 15.14
CA GLU A 121 4.82 29.39 13.98
C GLU A 121 4.00 30.63 14.41
N ARG A 122 3.00 30.47 15.28
CA ARG A 122 2.23 31.61 15.84
C ARG A 122 3.10 32.57 16.65
N SER A 123 3.99 32.03 17.49
CA SER A 123 4.89 32.86 18.30
C SER A 123 5.86 33.69 17.45
N ALA A 124 6.34 33.12 16.34
CA ALA A 124 7.28 33.75 15.42
C ALA A 124 6.62 34.56 14.29
N GLU A 125 5.29 34.67 14.27
CA GLU A 125 4.52 35.24 13.16
C GLU A 125 4.97 36.64 12.76
N LYS A 126 5.19 37.53 13.73
CA LYS A 126 5.66 38.91 13.48
C LYS A 126 6.99 38.95 12.73
N LYS A 127 7.91 38.04 13.06
CA LYS A 127 9.23 37.94 12.41
C LYS A 127 9.15 37.27 11.04
N ALA A 128 8.21 36.34 10.86
CA ALA A 128 8.00 35.61 9.62
C ALA A 128 7.11 36.36 8.60
N ALA A 129 6.40 37.41 9.03
CA ALA A 129 5.46 38.20 8.23
C ALA A 129 5.94 38.61 6.82
N PRO A 130 7.15 39.15 6.62
CA PRO A 130 7.61 39.52 5.27
C PRO A 130 7.74 38.30 4.35
N PHE A 131 8.17 37.16 4.88
CA PHE A 131 8.30 35.92 4.11
C PHE A 131 6.94 35.28 3.83
N THR A 132 6.03 35.29 4.80
CA THR A 132 4.68 34.74 4.61
C THR A 132 3.87 35.57 3.61
N ALA A 133 4.08 36.89 3.54
CA ALA A 133 3.48 37.75 2.52
C ALA A 133 3.87 37.31 1.10
N VAL A 134 5.16 37.06 0.85
CA VAL A 134 5.65 36.54 -0.44
C VAL A 134 5.05 35.17 -0.75
N LEU A 135 4.99 34.27 0.24
CA LEU A 135 4.38 32.94 0.06
C LEU A 135 2.88 33.01 -0.27
N ARG A 136 2.14 33.97 0.30
CA ARG A 136 0.72 34.23 -0.02
C ARG A 136 0.57 34.82 -1.42
N GLN A 137 1.44 35.75 -1.82
CA GLN A 137 1.43 36.32 -3.18
C GLN A 137 1.58 35.22 -4.25
N HIS A 138 2.38 34.18 -3.97
CA HIS A 138 2.54 33.03 -4.86
C HIS A 138 1.54 31.88 -4.60
N GLY A 139 0.54 32.06 -3.74
CA GLY A 139 -0.51 31.07 -3.47
C GLY A 139 -0.04 29.79 -2.76
N ILE A 140 1.14 29.80 -2.15
CA ILE A 140 1.70 28.65 -1.41
C ILE A 140 1.02 28.50 -0.04
N LEU A 141 0.73 29.64 0.59
CA LEU A 141 -0.06 29.71 1.82
C LEU A 141 -1.40 30.36 1.48
N LEU A 142 -2.48 29.74 1.95
CA LEU A 142 -3.82 30.33 2.00
C LEU A 142 -3.91 31.34 3.14
#